data_AF-A0A349U2A6-F1
#
_entry.id   AF-A0A349U2A6-F1
#
_cell.length_a   1.000
_cell.length_b   1.000
_cell.length_c   1.000
_cell.angle_alpha   90.00
_cell.angle_beta   90.00
_cell.angle_gamma   90.00
#
_symmetry.space_group_name_H-M   'P 1'
#
loop_
_entity.id
_entity.type
_entity.pdbx_description
1 polymer ?
#
loop_
_entity_poly.entity_id
_entity_poly.type
_entity_poly.pdbx_seq_one_letter_code
_entity_poly.pdbx_strand_id
1 'polypeptide(L)'
;MKYLCLSLCVLCAAALSADVETVHVQKKFNRLKREQPLLVVFAYDLPLEERLKEPMADSEKLVHTPRWNAVHNMYLIFDAFSQRHTYVDAVVFALLNFARGDMKFLRDEWGIEQDALLFIKDGKVLVTQIIDAASFTPQDMHRFLERANVADFAQYEDEERALKKQRARERRRLESRPVVSFGVGLGYGCAYPWCSGCVSPWSWGYGGWGGYGGWGRRCCW
;
A
#
# COMPACT_ATOMS: atom_id res chain seq x y z
N MET A 1 11.21 -15.18 38.39
CA MET A 1 10.23 -14.29 37.71
C MET A 1 10.99 -13.19 36.99
N LYS A 2 11.20 -13.33 35.68
CA LYS A 2 11.78 -12.30 34.81
C LYS A 2 10.86 -12.21 33.59
N TYR A 3 9.85 -11.36 33.66
CA TYR A 3 9.03 -11.05 32.49
C TYR A 3 9.82 -10.06 31.63
N LEU A 4 10.43 -10.57 30.57
CA LEU A 4 10.94 -9.76 29.47
C LEU A 4 9.75 -9.06 28.81
N CYS A 5 9.70 -7.76 29.03
CA CYS A 5 8.86 -6.80 28.34
C CYS A 5 9.31 -6.74 26.87
N LEU A 6 8.82 -7.66 26.04
CA LEU A 6 9.13 -7.77 24.61
C LEU A 6 7.84 -8.13 23.87
N SER A 7 6.86 -7.22 23.83
CA SER A 7 5.66 -7.41 23.01
C SER A 7 4.82 -6.14 22.84
N LEU A 8 5.43 -4.97 22.66
CA LEU A 8 4.67 -3.79 22.21
C LEU A 8 5.49 -2.97 21.20
N CYS A 9 6.02 -3.67 20.19
CA CYS A 9 6.41 -3.10 18.91
C CYS A 9 5.61 -3.81 17.80
N VAL A 10 4.30 -3.93 18.00
CA VAL A 10 3.38 -4.16 16.89
C VAL A 10 3.19 -2.80 16.23
N LEU A 11 4.07 -2.49 15.29
CA LEU A 11 3.71 -2.00 13.96
C LEU A 11 2.46 -1.09 13.88
N CYS A 12 2.42 -0.01 14.67
CA CYS A 12 1.74 1.21 14.25
C CYS A 12 2.71 2.02 13.39
N ALA A 13 3.18 1.41 12.30
CA ALA A 13 3.52 2.16 11.11
C ALA A 13 2.22 2.44 10.35
N ALA A 14 1.25 3.07 11.03
CA ALA A 14 0.34 3.98 10.36
C ALA A 14 1.19 5.20 10.03
N ALA A 15 2.10 5.02 9.05
CA ALA A 15 2.66 6.14 8.35
C ALA A 15 1.44 6.87 7.79
N LEU A 16 1.19 8.08 8.30
CA LEU A 16 0.30 9.02 7.67
C LEU A 16 0.80 9.17 6.23
N SER A 17 0.26 8.39 5.31
CA SER A 17 0.35 8.71 3.90
C SER A 17 -0.33 10.06 3.77
N ALA A 18 0.34 11.03 3.19
CA ALA A 18 -0.42 12.09 2.55
C ALA A 18 -1.37 11.36 1.58
N ASP A 19 -2.67 11.45 1.80
CA ASP A 19 -3.67 10.76 0.96
C ASP A 19 -3.58 11.20 -0.51
N VAL A 20 -2.94 12.36 -0.72
CA VAL A 20 -2.59 12.91 -2.01
C VAL A 20 -1.07 12.82 -2.26
N GLU A 21 -0.69 12.09 -3.30
CA GLU A 21 0.69 11.87 -3.70
C GLU A 21 1.21 12.99 -4.60
N THR A 22 2.23 13.71 -4.16
CA THR A 22 2.96 14.63 -5.04
C THR A 22 4.06 13.89 -5.80
N VAL A 23 4.00 13.95 -7.13
CA VAL A 23 4.86 13.19 -8.03
C VAL A 23 5.64 14.14 -8.95
N HIS A 24 6.96 14.02 -8.87
CA HIS A 24 7.90 14.93 -9.50
C HIS A 24 9.04 14.21 -10.24
N VAL A 25 8.98 12.88 -10.26
CA VAL A 25 10.00 12.01 -10.84
C VAL A 25 9.29 10.86 -11.55
N GLN A 26 9.66 10.58 -12.79
CA GLN A 26 9.00 9.60 -13.66
C GLN A 26 9.08 8.20 -13.05
N LYS A 27 10.22 7.84 -12.44
CA LYS A 27 10.38 6.57 -11.73
C LYS A 27 9.35 6.39 -10.60
N LYS A 28 9.05 7.44 -9.83
CA LYS A 28 8.03 7.40 -8.78
C LYS A 28 6.63 7.23 -9.39
N PHE A 29 6.34 7.96 -10.47
CA PHE A 29 5.08 7.83 -11.19
C PHE A 29 4.85 6.42 -11.75
N ASN A 30 5.86 5.85 -12.42
CA ASN A 30 5.81 4.49 -12.97
C ASN A 30 5.72 3.41 -11.88
N ARG A 31 6.22 3.69 -10.67
CA ARG A 31 5.99 2.82 -9.53
C ARG A 31 4.52 2.89 -9.10
N LEU A 32 4.00 4.10 -8.90
CA LEU A 32 2.62 4.34 -8.50
C LEU A 32 1.62 3.69 -9.46
N LYS A 33 1.84 3.86 -10.76
CA LYS A 33 1.05 3.29 -11.85
C LYS A 33 1.02 1.75 -11.87
N ARG A 34 2.04 1.09 -11.30
CA ARG A 34 2.12 -0.38 -11.20
C ARG A 34 1.56 -0.92 -9.89
N GLU A 35 1.71 -0.16 -8.81
CA GLU A 35 1.30 -0.56 -7.46
C GLU A 35 -0.19 -0.31 -7.21
N GLN A 36 -0.75 0.72 -7.84
CA GLN A 36 -2.13 1.17 -7.60
C GLN A 36 -3.03 0.83 -8.78
N PRO A 37 -4.14 0.08 -8.56
CA PRO A 37 -5.06 -0.27 -9.62
C PRO A 37 -5.85 0.94 -10.09
N LEU A 38 -6.21 1.87 -9.20
CA LEU A 38 -6.98 3.07 -9.51
C LEU A 38 -6.21 4.32 -9.09
N LEU A 39 -6.00 5.22 -10.04
CA LEU A 39 -5.24 6.45 -9.84
C LEU A 39 -5.94 7.62 -10.54
N VAL A 40 -6.17 8.69 -9.80
CA VAL A 40 -6.66 9.97 -10.32
C VAL A 40 -5.51 10.98 -10.27
N VAL A 41 -5.13 11.53 -11.41
CA VAL A 41 -3.97 12.42 -11.53
C VAL A 41 -4.40 13.79 -12.01
N PHE A 42 -3.98 14.83 -11.30
CA PHE A 42 -3.95 16.19 -11.81
C PHE A 42 -2.56 16.47 -12.37
N ALA A 43 -2.46 16.58 -13.69
CA ALA A 43 -1.24 16.92 -14.40
C ALA A 43 -1.24 18.40 -14.76
N TYR A 44 -0.18 19.11 -14.37
CA TYR A 44 -0.08 20.56 -14.54
C TYR A 44 1.36 20.98 -14.86
N ASP A 45 1.48 22.17 -15.42
CA ASP A 45 2.77 22.85 -15.59
C ASP A 45 2.86 24.03 -14.61
N LEU A 46 3.87 24.01 -13.73
CA LEU A 46 4.16 25.06 -12.77
C LEU A 46 5.68 25.21 -12.63
N PRO A 47 6.31 26.17 -13.34
CA PRO A 47 7.75 26.38 -13.33
C PRO A 47 8.23 26.88 -11.97
N LEU A 48 9.54 26.90 -11.72
CA LEU A 48 10.09 27.15 -10.37
C LEU A 48 9.82 28.59 -9.92
N GLU A 49 9.90 29.53 -10.85
CA GLU A 49 9.73 30.97 -10.67
C GLU A 49 8.35 31.26 -10.06
N GLU A 50 7.30 30.62 -10.58
CA GLU A 50 5.93 30.81 -10.13
C GLU A 50 5.61 30.17 -8.77
N ARG A 51 6.52 29.37 -8.21
CA ARG A 51 6.39 28.77 -6.87
C ARG A 51 6.92 29.69 -5.77
N LEU A 52 7.83 30.59 -6.13
CA LEU A 52 8.42 31.52 -5.18
C LEU A 52 7.37 32.53 -4.74
N LYS A 53 7.49 32.99 -3.50
CA LYS A 53 6.65 34.08 -3.04
C LYS A 53 7.27 35.40 -3.48
N GLU A 54 6.46 36.27 -4.04
CA GLU A 54 6.89 37.60 -4.46
C GLU A 54 6.49 38.63 -3.39
N PRO A 55 7.34 39.64 -3.13
CA PRO A 55 6.98 40.74 -2.25
C PRO A 55 5.88 41.58 -2.90
N MET A 56 4.83 41.91 -2.14
CA MET A 56 3.84 42.90 -2.59
C MET A 56 4.48 44.29 -2.65
N ALA A 57 4.13 45.07 -3.68
CA ALA A 57 4.67 46.41 -3.91
C ALA A 57 4.53 47.35 -2.69
N ASP A 58 3.48 47.17 -1.89
CA ASP A 58 3.14 48.06 -0.77
C ASP A 58 3.18 47.37 0.62
N SER A 59 3.75 46.17 0.73
CA SER A 59 3.83 45.50 2.05
C SER A 59 4.96 44.48 2.16
N GLU A 60 5.43 44.20 3.38
CA GLU A 60 6.36 43.10 3.68
C GLU A 60 5.72 41.71 3.49
N LYS A 61 4.45 41.63 3.07
CA LYS A 61 3.77 40.34 2.86
C LYS A 61 4.21 39.74 1.53
N LEU A 62 4.70 38.51 1.64
CA LEU A 62 5.03 37.64 0.54
C LEU A 62 3.76 36.92 0.04
N VAL A 63 3.43 37.08 -1.24
CA VAL A 63 2.23 36.49 -1.86
C VAL A 63 2.64 35.46 -2.90
N HIS A 64 1.88 34.36 -2.95
CA HIS A 64 2.06 33.34 -3.98
C HIS A 64 1.38 33.77 -5.28
N THR A 65 1.94 33.35 -6.42
CA THR A 65 1.34 33.61 -7.73
C THR A 65 -0.09 33.05 -7.82
N PRO A 66 -0.98 33.63 -8.65
CA PRO A 66 -2.31 33.09 -8.90
C PRO A 66 -2.27 31.61 -9.35
N ARG A 67 -1.24 31.25 -10.13
CA ARG A 67 -1.03 29.88 -10.59
C ARG A 67 -0.75 28.91 -9.45
N TRP A 68 0.13 29.29 -8.52
CA TRP A 68 0.39 28.48 -7.32
C TRP A 68 -0.89 28.25 -6.52
N ASN A 69 -1.70 29.30 -6.35
CA ASN A 69 -2.96 29.20 -5.62
C ASN A 69 -3.95 28.24 -6.32
N ALA A 70 -4.02 28.24 -7.65
CA ALA A 70 -4.83 27.29 -8.41
C ALA A 70 -4.40 25.83 -8.18
N VAL A 71 -3.10 25.54 -8.25
CA VAL A 71 -2.56 24.19 -7.98
C VAL A 71 -2.79 23.79 -6.52
N HIS A 72 -2.65 24.73 -5.58
CA HIS A 72 -2.92 24.48 -4.17
C HIS A 72 -4.40 24.17 -3.92
N ASN A 73 -5.32 24.88 -4.58
CA ASN A 73 -6.75 24.58 -4.52
C ASN A 73 -7.05 23.17 -5.06
N MET A 74 -6.41 22.74 -6.14
CA MET A 74 -6.52 21.37 -6.65
C MET A 74 -6.06 20.32 -5.64
N TYR A 75 -4.97 20.60 -4.91
CA TYR A 75 -4.52 19.74 -3.81
C TYR A 75 -5.59 19.60 -2.72
N LEU A 76 -6.19 20.72 -2.29
CA LEU A 76 -7.24 20.71 -1.26
C LEU A 76 -8.50 19.97 -1.72
N ILE A 77 -8.86 20.07 -3.00
CA ILE A 77 -9.95 19.27 -3.59
C ILE A 77 -9.59 17.79 -3.52
N PHE A 78 -8.37 17.41 -3.94
CA PHE A 78 -7.94 16.01 -3.92
C PHE A 78 -7.98 15.43 -2.51
N ASP A 79 -7.47 16.18 -1.53
CA ASP A 79 -7.45 15.78 -0.12
C ASP A 79 -8.86 15.57 0.45
N ALA A 80 -9.80 16.45 0.10
CA ALA A 80 -11.19 16.30 0.52
C ALA A 80 -11.89 15.08 -0.10
N PHE A 81 -11.51 14.68 -1.31
CA PHE A 81 -12.08 13.52 -1.98
C PHE A 81 -11.42 12.21 -1.58
N SER A 82 -10.10 12.21 -1.32
CA SER A 82 -9.37 11.01 -0.88
C SER A 82 -9.89 10.51 0.46
N GLN A 83 -10.34 11.39 1.35
CA GLN A 83 -10.88 11.01 2.66
C GLN A 83 -12.31 10.44 2.60
N ARG A 84 -12.97 10.41 1.43
CA ARG A 84 -14.32 9.84 1.31
C ARG A 84 -14.24 8.31 1.41
N HIS A 85 -15.19 7.71 2.11
CA HIS A 85 -15.26 6.25 2.31
C HIS A 85 -15.18 5.45 1.00
N THR A 86 -15.75 5.96 -0.08
CA THR A 86 -15.70 5.31 -1.40
C THR A 86 -14.28 5.23 -1.98
N TYR A 87 -13.35 6.08 -1.55
CA TYR A 87 -12.06 6.27 -2.21
C TYR A 87 -10.84 6.02 -1.32
N VAL A 88 -10.94 6.19 0.00
CA VAL A 88 -9.82 6.23 0.96
C VAL A 88 -8.81 5.09 0.86
N ASP A 89 -9.25 3.88 0.48
CA ASP A 89 -8.36 2.72 0.32
C ASP A 89 -8.31 2.18 -1.12
N ALA A 90 -9.17 2.70 -1.99
CA ALA A 90 -9.38 2.17 -3.34
C ALA A 90 -8.69 3.01 -4.41
N VAL A 91 -8.62 4.33 -4.22
CA VAL A 91 -8.17 5.30 -5.22
C VAL A 91 -7.05 6.15 -4.64
N VAL A 92 -5.93 6.23 -5.37
CA VAL A 92 -4.88 7.20 -5.04
C VAL A 92 -5.12 8.47 -5.85
N PHE A 93 -5.02 9.62 -5.18
CA PHE A 93 -5.05 10.93 -5.81
C PHE A 93 -3.60 11.44 -5.93
N ALA A 94 -3.22 11.96 -7.10
CA ALA A 94 -1.84 12.39 -7.33
C ALA A 94 -1.74 13.71 -8.09
N LEU A 95 -0.76 14.53 -7.69
CA LEU A 95 -0.38 15.77 -8.37
C LEU A 95 0.91 15.55 -9.16
N LEU A 96 0.85 15.80 -10.46
CA LEU A 96 1.95 15.60 -11.40
C LEU A 96 2.36 16.94 -12.01
N ASN A 97 3.60 17.37 -11.75
CA ASN A 97 4.13 18.62 -12.31
C ASN A 97 5.09 18.34 -13.47
N PHE A 98 4.73 18.75 -14.68
CA PHE A 98 5.54 18.58 -15.89
C PHE A 98 6.84 19.40 -15.88
N ALA A 99 6.85 20.57 -15.23
CA ALA A 99 8.03 21.43 -15.08
C ALA A 99 9.07 20.90 -14.08
N ARG A 100 8.85 19.75 -13.42
CA ARG A 100 9.77 19.22 -12.40
C ARG A 100 10.41 17.90 -12.84
N GLY A 101 11.72 17.81 -12.66
CA GLY A 101 12.48 16.58 -12.88
C GLY A 101 12.50 16.16 -14.35
N ASP A 102 12.28 14.86 -14.58
CA ASP A 102 12.24 14.19 -15.88
C ASP A 102 10.81 14.07 -16.45
N MET A 103 9.84 14.77 -15.87
CA MET A 103 8.41 14.65 -16.21
C MET A 103 8.03 15.30 -17.55
N LYS A 104 8.90 16.15 -18.12
CA LYS A 104 8.64 16.81 -19.42
C LYS A 104 8.37 15.82 -20.55
N PHE A 105 9.03 14.65 -20.54
CA PHE A 105 8.80 13.61 -21.55
C PHE A 105 7.38 13.02 -21.48
N LEU A 106 6.79 12.91 -20.29
CA LEU A 106 5.41 12.42 -20.14
C LEU A 106 4.39 13.39 -20.73
N ARG A 107 4.69 14.70 -20.68
CA ARG A 107 3.86 15.73 -21.30
C ARG A 107 3.74 15.49 -22.80
N ASP A 108 4.89 15.28 -23.44
CA ASP A 108 5.00 15.08 -24.88
C ASP A 108 4.43 13.69 -25.28
N GLU A 109 4.66 12.65 -24.46
CA GLU A 109 4.10 11.30 -24.66
C GLU A 109 2.56 11.29 -24.64
N TRP A 110 1.95 12.08 -23.75
CA TRP A 110 0.49 12.15 -23.63
C TRP A 110 -0.14 13.25 -24.50
N GLY A 111 0.67 14.10 -25.13
CA GLY A 111 0.18 15.23 -25.92
C GLY A 111 -0.63 16.23 -25.10
N ILE A 112 -0.29 16.40 -23.82
CA ILE A 112 -1.03 17.27 -22.90
C ILE A 112 -0.31 18.61 -22.78
N GLU A 113 -0.82 19.63 -23.45
CA GLU A 113 -0.23 20.99 -23.42
C GLU A 113 -0.79 21.88 -22.30
N GLN A 114 -1.92 21.48 -21.72
CA GLN A 114 -2.67 22.23 -20.71
C GLN A 114 -2.86 21.41 -19.44
N ASP A 115 -3.43 22.01 -18.42
CA ASP A 115 -3.81 21.29 -17.21
C ASP A 115 -4.82 20.19 -17.53
N ALA A 116 -4.58 19.01 -16.97
CA ALA A 116 -5.38 17.84 -17.28
C ALA A 116 -5.67 16.99 -16.04
N LEU A 117 -6.84 16.38 -16.08
CA LEU A 117 -7.33 15.43 -15.11
C LEU A 117 -7.36 14.07 -15.79
N LEU A 118 -6.66 13.10 -15.20
CA LEU A 118 -6.49 11.77 -15.76
C LEU A 118 -7.06 10.74 -14.80
N PHE A 119 -7.79 9.77 -15.35
CA PHE A 119 -8.14 8.55 -14.63
C PHE A 119 -7.36 7.39 -15.24
N ILE A 120 -6.59 6.71 -14.39
CA ILE A 120 -5.73 5.61 -14.75
C ILE A 120 -6.22 4.37 -14.02
N LYS A 121 -6.51 3.31 -14.78
CA LYS A 121 -6.87 1.99 -14.26
C LYS A 121 -5.89 0.94 -14.77
N ASP A 122 -5.32 0.15 -13.88
CA ASP A 122 -4.38 -0.93 -14.19
C ASP A 122 -3.21 -0.46 -15.09
N GLY A 123 -2.71 0.75 -14.81
CA GLY A 123 -1.66 1.36 -15.60
C GLY A 123 -2.06 1.81 -17.01
N LYS A 124 -3.35 1.94 -17.32
CA LYS A 124 -3.84 2.51 -18.58
C LYS A 124 -4.64 3.77 -18.31
N VAL A 125 -4.36 4.83 -19.07
CA VAL A 125 -5.16 6.06 -19.04
C VAL A 125 -6.50 5.73 -19.70
N LEU A 126 -7.59 5.82 -18.95
CA LEU A 126 -8.94 5.58 -19.45
C LEU A 126 -9.64 6.88 -19.85
N VAL A 127 -9.45 7.92 -19.04
CA VAL A 127 -10.09 9.23 -19.25
C VAL A 127 -9.04 10.31 -19.12
N THR A 128 -9.12 11.29 -20.01
CA THR A 128 -8.33 12.53 -19.96
C THR A 128 -9.29 13.69 -20.17
N GLN A 129 -9.28 14.65 -19.26
CA GLN A 129 -10.07 15.87 -19.36
C GLN A 129 -9.13 17.07 -19.21
N ILE A 130 -9.10 17.92 -20.24
CA ILE A 130 -8.41 19.21 -20.14
C ILE A 130 -9.27 20.14 -19.27
N ILE A 131 -8.62 20.81 -18.32
CA ILE A 131 -9.27 21.69 -17.35
C ILE A 131 -8.51 23.00 -17.24
N ASP A 132 -9.17 24.02 -16.70
CA ASP A 132 -8.52 25.22 -16.20
C ASP A 132 -8.52 25.18 -14.67
N ALA A 133 -7.35 24.98 -14.07
CA ALA A 133 -7.23 24.85 -12.62
C ALA A 133 -7.64 26.12 -11.86
N ALA A 134 -7.64 27.29 -12.49
CA ALA A 134 -8.04 28.54 -11.83
C ALA A 134 -9.56 28.61 -11.56
N SER A 135 -10.36 27.96 -12.41
CA SER A 135 -11.83 27.97 -12.34
C SER A 135 -12.42 26.65 -11.86
N PHE A 136 -11.59 25.63 -11.64
CA PHE A 136 -12.03 24.28 -11.31
C PHE A 136 -12.61 24.18 -9.88
N THR A 137 -13.81 23.61 -9.78
CA THR A 137 -14.54 23.50 -8.50
C THR A 137 -14.64 22.04 -8.00
N PRO A 138 -14.97 21.84 -6.71
CA PRO A 138 -15.29 20.50 -6.18
C PRO A 138 -16.45 19.80 -6.92
N GLN A 139 -17.39 20.56 -7.49
CA GLN A 139 -18.51 20.00 -8.26
C GLN A 139 -18.03 19.45 -9.61
N ASP A 140 -17.05 20.10 -10.22
CA ASP A 140 -16.45 19.62 -11.47
C ASP A 140 -15.63 18.34 -11.24
N MET A 141 -14.95 18.24 -10.09
CA MET A 141 -14.33 16.99 -9.66
C MET A 141 -15.36 15.87 -9.53
N HIS A 142 -16.50 16.15 -8.88
CA HIS A 142 -17.57 15.16 -8.75
C HIS A 142 -18.04 14.65 -10.10
N ARG A 143 -18.32 15.57 -11.04
CA ARG A 143 -18.74 15.23 -12.40
C ARG A 143 -17.68 14.42 -13.15
N PHE A 144 -16.40 14.73 -12.96
CA PHE A 144 -15.30 13.97 -13.56
C PHE A 144 -15.28 12.53 -13.03
N LEU A 145 -15.33 12.35 -11.70
CA LEU A 145 -15.32 11.03 -11.07
C LEU A 145 -16.55 10.19 -11.44
N GLU A 146 -17.72 10.82 -11.55
CA GLU A 146 -18.95 10.16 -12.04
C GLU A 146 -18.81 9.74 -13.50
N ARG A 147 -18.35 10.62 -14.39
CA ARG A 147 -18.17 10.29 -15.82
C ARG A 147 -17.16 9.18 -16.04
N ALA A 148 -16.13 9.11 -15.19
CA ALA A 148 -15.12 8.07 -15.24
C ALA A 148 -15.54 6.78 -14.52
N ASN A 149 -16.75 6.71 -13.93
CA ASN A 149 -17.28 5.60 -13.15
C ASN A 149 -16.30 5.11 -12.06
N VAL A 150 -15.58 6.05 -11.41
CA VAL A 150 -14.52 5.70 -10.46
C VAL A 150 -15.07 4.98 -9.24
N ALA A 151 -16.27 5.35 -8.78
CA ALA A 151 -16.94 4.72 -7.64
C ALA A 151 -17.25 3.24 -7.89
N ASP A 152 -17.72 2.89 -9.09
CA ASP A 152 -18.05 1.51 -9.45
C ASP A 152 -16.80 0.63 -9.46
N PHE A 153 -15.69 1.16 -10.00
CA PHE A 153 -14.39 0.47 -9.96
C PHE A 153 -13.87 0.33 -8.53
N ALA A 154 -14.04 1.34 -7.69
CA ALA A 154 -13.59 1.29 -6.30
C ALA A 154 -14.37 0.23 -5.50
N GLN A 155 -15.70 0.16 -5.66
CA GLN A 155 -16.54 -0.85 -5.02
C GLN A 155 -16.15 -2.27 -5.45
N TYR A 156 -15.92 -2.47 -6.75
CA TYR A 156 -15.49 -3.77 -7.27
C TYR A 156 -14.16 -4.24 -6.66
N GLU A 157 -13.17 -3.35 -6.52
CA GLU A 157 -11.89 -3.66 -5.89
C GLU A 157 -12.04 -4.03 -4.41
N ASP A 158 -12.90 -3.32 -3.68
CA ASP A 158 -13.16 -3.62 -2.27
C ASP A 158 -13.85 -4.97 -2.08
N GLU A 159 -14.81 -5.31 -2.93
CA GLU A 159 -15.45 -6.63 -2.96
C GLU A 159 -14.43 -7.74 -3.27
N GLU A 160 -13.55 -7.55 -4.25
CA GLU A 160 -12.52 -8.52 -4.59
C GLU A 160 -11.51 -8.71 -3.44
N ARG A 161 -11.12 -7.61 -2.78
CA ARG A 161 -10.26 -7.64 -1.58
C ARG A 161 -10.96 -8.35 -0.42
N ALA A 162 -12.26 -8.11 -0.21
CA ALA A 162 -13.05 -8.78 0.82
C ALA A 162 -13.13 -10.30 0.56
N LEU A 163 -13.39 -10.71 -0.68
CA LEU A 163 -13.43 -12.11 -1.11
C LEU A 163 -12.06 -12.79 -0.95
N LYS A 164 -10.95 -12.13 -1.33
CA LYS A 164 -9.59 -12.65 -1.13
C LYS A 164 -9.29 -12.84 0.36
N LYS A 165 -9.66 -11.88 1.21
CA LYS A 165 -9.51 -11.98 2.68
C LYS A 165 -10.35 -13.14 3.25
N GLN A 166 -11.58 -13.33 2.76
CA GLN A 166 -12.43 -14.44 3.18
C GLN A 166 -11.83 -15.80 2.78
N ARG A 167 -11.42 -15.96 1.53
CA ARG A 167 -10.74 -17.18 1.04
C ARG A 167 -9.46 -17.48 1.83
N ALA A 168 -8.69 -16.47 2.18
CA ALA A 168 -7.49 -16.64 3.01
C ALA A 168 -7.84 -17.12 4.43
N ARG A 169 -8.93 -16.62 5.04
CA ARG A 169 -9.43 -17.09 6.33
C ARG A 169 -9.95 -18.52 6.27
N GLU A 170 -10.67 -18.88 5.21
CA GLU A 170 -11.16 -20.25 4.98
C GLU A 170 -10.02 -21.24 4.79
N ARG A 171 -8.97 -20.90 4.02
CA ARG A 171 -7.75 -21.71 3.91
C ARG A 171 -7.10 -21.93 5.27
N ARG A 172 -6.91 -20.86 6.07
CA ARG A 172 -6.35 -20.99 7.43
C ARG A 172 -7.21 -21.89 8.32
N ARG A 173 -8.54 -21.83 8.22
CA ARG A 173 -9.44 -22.72 8.96
C ARG A 173 -9.29 -24.18 8.53
N LEU A 174 -9.09 -24.45 7.25
CA LEU A 174 -8.87 -25.80 6.73
C LEU A 174 -7.50 -26.36 7.16
N GLU A 175 -6.46 -25.53 7.17
CA GLU A 175 -5.12 -25.89 7.64
C GLU A 175 -5.04 -26.06 9.16
N SER A 176 -5.83 -25.29 9.92
CA SER A 176 -5.90 -25.38 11.38
C SER A 176 -6.93 -26.40 11.88
N ARG A 177 -7.58 -27.17 11.01
CA ARG A 177 -8.39 -28.31 11.46
C ARG A 177 -7.42 -29.31 12.09
N PRO A 178 -7.55 -29.66 13.38
CA PRO A 178 -6.85 -30.82 13.89
C PRO A 178 -7.29 -31.99 13.00
N VAL A 179 -6.33 -32.65 12.37
CA VAL A 179 -6.56 -33.97 11.77
C VAL A 179 -6.96 -34.86 12.94
N VAL A 180 -8.25 -34.93 13.24
CA VAL A 180 -8.81 -36.02 14.05
C VAL A 180 -8.77 -37.22 13.13
N SER A 181 -7.60 -37.84 13.05
CA SER A 181 -7.47 -39.17 12.50
C SER A 181 -8.30 -40.09 13.39
N PHE A 182 -9.53 -40.38 12.96
CA PHE A 182 -10.26 -41.55 13.45
C PHE A 182 -9.50 -42.78 12.95
N GLY A 183 -8.49 -43.19 13.71
CA GLY A 183 -7.92 -44.53 13.57
C GLY A 183 -9.00 -45.52 13.98
N VAL A 184 -9.69 -46.10 12.99
CA VAL A 184 -10.50 -47.30 13.20
C VAL A 184 -9.52 -48.46 13.34
N GLY A 185 -8.94 -48.58 14.55
CA GLY A 185 -8.11 -49.71 14.95
C GLY A 185 -9.00 -50.90 15.30
N LEU A 186 -9.27 -51.76 14.32
CA LEU A 186 -9.64 -53.15 14.56
C LEU A 186 -8.36 -53.87 15.00
N GLY A 187 -8.20 -54.13 16.30
CA GLY A 187 -7.03 -54.85 16.82
C GLY A 187 -7.14 -55.18 18.30
N TYR A 188 -7.47 -56.44 18.58
CA TYR A 188 -7.51 -57.10 19.88
C TYR A 188 -6.20 -56.98 20.69
N GLY A 189 -6.32 -56.92 22.03
CA GLY A 189 -5.34 -57.57 22.93
C GLY A 189 -4.87 -56.80 24.17
N CYS A 190 -5.26 -57.31 25.35
CA CYS A 190 -4.58 -57.27 26.67
C CYS A 190 -4.30 -55.89 27.33
N ALA A 191 -5.00 -55.50 28.41
CA ALA A 191 -4.88 -55.97 29.80
C ALA A 191 -3.61 -55.48 30.55
N TYR A 192 -3.65 -54.29 31.18
CA TYR A 192 -3.75 -54.08 32.65
C TYR A 192 -3.47 -52.60 33.02
N PRO A 193 -4.00 -52.10 34.14
CA PRO A 193 -3.92 -50.70 34.58
C PRO A 193 -2.83 -50.51 35.66
N TRP A 194 -2.32 -49.29 35.84
CA TRP A 194 -2.04 -48.62 37.13
C TRP A 194 -1.08 -47.41 36.99
N CYS A 195 -1.36 -46.40 37.81
CA CYS A 195 -0.48 -45.37 38.35
C CYS A 195 -0.08 -44.15 37.50
N SER A 196 -0.90 -43.12 37.66
CA SER A 196 -0.52 -41.78 38.17
C SER A 196 0.88 -41.66 38.79
N GLY A 197 1.63 -40.62 38.43
CA GLY A 197 2.82 -40.19 39.17
C GLY A 197 3.62 -39.07 38.48
N CYS A 198 3.23 -37.82 38.72
CA CYS A 198 4.07 -36.65 38.44
C CYS A 198 5.25 -36.61 39.42
N VAL A 199 6.51 -36.70 38.97
CA VAL A 199 7.70 -36.09 39.62
C VAL A 199 8.83 -35.88 38.59
N SER A 200 9.27 -34.63 38.39
CA SER A 200 10.62 -34.25 37.92
C SER A 200 11.48 -33.88 39.16
N PRO A 201 12.79 -33.49 39.13
CA PRO A 201 13.84 -33.50 38.09
C PRO A 201 15.24 -33.99 38.59
N TRP A 202 16.21 -34.13 37.66
CA TRP A 202 17.69 -34.07 37.83
C TRP A 202 18.45 -35.10 38.71
N SER A 203 19.34 -35.87 38.07
CA SER A 203 20.76 -35.98 38.49
C SER A 203 21.65 -36.57 37.37
N TRP A 204 22.80 -35.91 37.19
CA TRP A 204 23.93 -36.32 36.38
C TRP A 204 24.71 -37.48 37.00
N GLY A 205 25.46 -38.23 36.18
CA GLY A 205 26.88 -38.46 36.49
C GLY A 205 27.47 -39.86 36.23
N TYR A 206 28.43 -39.87 35.29
CA TYR A 206 29.58 -40.79 35.13
C TYR A 206 29.29 -42.26 34.75
N GLY A 207 29.88 -42.91 33.74
CA GLY A 207 31.12 -42.80 32.96
C GLY A 207 31.49 -44.27 32.61
N GLY A 208 32.19 -44.71 31.58
CA GLY A 208 32.84 -44.20 30.38
C GLY A 208 33.44 -45.42 29.62
N TRP A 209 34.25 -45.14 28.59
CA TRP A 209 35.26 -45.99 27.92
C TRP A 209 34.90 -46.85 26.69
N GLY A 210 35.55 -46.47 25.58
CA GLY A 210 36.07 -47.32 24.49
C GLY A 210 35.11 -47.59 23.33
N GLY A 211 35.40 -47.35 22.05
CA GLY A 211 36.61 -46.90 21.37
C GLY A 211 36.43 -47.07 19.84
N TYR A 212 37.19 -46.27 19.09
CA TYR A 212 37.66 -46.46 17.71
C TYR A 212 36.72 -46.43 16.48
N GLY A 213 37.16 -45.63 15.49
CA GLY A 213 36.80 -45.67 14.07
C GLY A 213 35.88 -44.52 13.67
N GLY A 214 36.28 -43.46 12.96
CA GLY A 214 37.37 -43.31 12.02
C GLY A 214 36.81 -42.76 10.69
N TRP A 215 37.32 -41.59 10.28
CA TRP A 215 37.38 -41.08 8.91
C TRP A 215 36.11 -40.46 8.30
N GLY A 216 36.09 -39.12 8.34
CA GLY A 216 35.59 -38.34 7.22
C GLY A 216 36.71 -38.04 6.22
N ARG A 217 36.41 -38.10 4.91
CA ARG A 217 36.53 -37.01 3.92
C ARG A 217 36.66 -37.55 2.50
N ARG A 218 35.80 -36.97 1.64
CA ARG A 218 36.01 -36.46 0.28
C ARG A 218 36.78 -37.32 -0.72
N CYS A 219 36.16 -37.52 -1.89
CA CYS A 219 36.78 -37.31 -3.19
C CYS A 219 35.74 -37.00 -4.28
N CYS A 220 36.05 -35.95 -5.08
CA CYS A 220 35.83 -35.76 -6.52
C CYS A 220 34.36 -35.57 -7.02
N TRP A 221 33.99 -34.58 -7.85
CA TRP A 221 34.66 -33.60 -8.71
C TRP A 221 34.10 -32.18 -8.46
#